data_AF-A0A2D4MPY4-F1
#
_entry.id   AF-A0A2D4MPY4-F1
#
_cell.length_a   1.000
_cell.length_b   1.000
_cell.length_c   1.000
_cell.angle_alpha   90.00
_cell.angle_beta   90.00
_cell.angle_gamma   90.00
#
_symmetry.space_group_name_H-M   'P 1'
#
loop_
_entity.id
_entity.type
_entity.pdbx_description
1 polymer ?
#
loop_
_entity_poly.entity_id
_entity_poly.type
_entity_poly.pdbx_seq_one_letter_code
_entity_poly.pdbx_strand_id
1 'polypeptide(L)'
;LYYIVKYRKVMNFSDNWIIQDVPASQYHLSLTKLDPGSLYEVEMAAYNCVGEGQTAMVTFRTGRRPKPDIVASKEQQFPKDDPGIGARSSNQSDNNRLSPPEAPDRPTISVASETSAYVTWIPRGNGGFPIQAFRVEYKKLKKLGDWMLARSDIPPSRLSVEIKNKEKGTSYKFRV
;
A
#
# COMPACT_ATOMS: atom_id res chain seq x y z
N LEU A 1 7.55 9.29 26.16
CA LEU A 1 6.81 8.81 24.96
C LEU A 1 7.71 9.05 23.76
N TYR A 2 7.90 8.05 22.92
CA TYR A 2 8.56 8.15 21.62
C TYR A 2 7.88 7.17 20.66
N TYR A 3 8.17 7.26 19.38
CA TYR A 3 7.68 6.32 18.38
C TYR A 3 8.86 5.59 17.76
N ILE A 4 8.69 4.30 17.46
CA ILE A 4 9.61 3.58 16.60
C ILE A 4 8.92 3.41 15.26
N VAL A 5 9.60 3.86 14.20
CA VAL A 5 9.19 3.64 12.81
C VAL A 5 10.14 2.65 12.17
N LYS A 6 9.62 1.52 11.73
CA LYS A 6 10.35 0.50 10.98
C LYS A 6 9.88 0.52 9.54
N TYR A 7 10.80 0.42 8.57
CA TYR A 7 10.41 0.32 7.17
C TYR A 7 11.32 -0.62 6.38
N ARG A 8 10.74 -1.28 5.37
CA ARG A 8 11.47 -2.21 4.49
C ARG A 8 10.87 -2.25 3.08
N LYS A 9 11.67 -2.71 2.12
CA LYS A 9 11.25 -2.93 0.73
C LYS A 9 10.55 -4.29 0.61
N VAL A 10 9.29 -4.31 0.17
CA VAL A 10 8.42 -5.53 0.18
C VAL A 10 8.94 -6.66 -0.71
N MET A 11 9.66 -6.35 -1.79
CA MET A 11 10.13 -7.36 -2.75
C MET A 11 11.29 -8.21 -2.21
N ASN A 12 11.96 -7.74 -1.14
CA ASN A 12 12.95 -8.52 -0.43
C ASN A 12 12.23 -9.20 0.74
N PHE A 13 11.95 -10.50 0.64
CA PHE A 13 11.46 -11.32 1.77
C PHE A 13 12.44 -11.40 2.95
N SER A 14 13.55 -10.64 2.90
CA SER A 14 14.47 -10.51 4.02
C SER A 14 13.83 -9.65 5.12
N ASP A 15 13.88 -10.12 6.36
CA ASP A 15 13.38 -9.42 7.54
C ASP A 15 14.27 -8.23 7.97
N ASN A 16 14.94 -7.61 7.00
CA ASN A 16 15.86 -6.49 7.18
C ASN A 16 15.06 -5.19 7.27
N TRP A 17 14.59 -4.88 8.48
CA TRP A 17 13.95 -3.62 8.79
C TRP A 17 14.98 -2.51 9.01
N ILE A 18 14.71 -1.35 8.44
CA ILE A 18 15.40 -0.11 8.82
C ILE A 18 14.57 0.54 9.92
N ILE A 19 15.20 0.83 11.06
CA ILE A 19 14.55 1.37 12.25
C ILE A 19 14.89 2.85 12.41
N GLN A 20 13.90 3.66 12.82
CA GLN A 20 14.03 5.08 13.13
C GLN A 20 13.31 5.38 14.43
N ASP A 21 14.02 5.98 15.38
CA ASP A 21 13.44 6.49 16.61
C ASP A 21 12.96 7.93 16.40
N VAL A 22 11.70 8.19 16.73
CA VAL A 22 11.03 9.46 16.50
C VAL A 22 10.55 10.02 17.84
N PRO A 23 11.03 11.21 18.26
CA PRO A 23 10.54 11.87 19.46
C PRO A 23 9.02 12.10 19.40
N ALA A 24 8.31 12.03 20.52
CA ALA A 24 6.86 12.24 20.52
C ALA A 24 6.41 13.65 20.11
N SER A 25 7.31 14.64 20.15
CA SER A 25 7.05 15.99 19.64
C SER A 25 7.11 16.09 18.11
N GLN A 26 7.66 15.08 17.44
CA GLN A 26 7.82 15.05 16.00
C GLN A 26 6.63 14.36 15.33
N TYR A 27 5.87 15.15 14.59
CA TYR A 27 4.66 14.71 13.88
C TYR A 27 4.91 14.36 12.40
N HIS A 28 6.12 14.62 11.88
CA HIS A 28 6.50 14.34 10.50
C HIS A 28 7.84 13.60 10.46
N LEU A 29 7.93 12.55 9.63
CA LEU A 29 9.17 11.81 9.38
C LEU A 29 9.44 11.76 7.87
N SER A 30 10.67 12.10 7.47
CA SER A 30 11.11 11.99 6.08
C SER A 30 12.00 10.75 5.90
N LEU A 31 11.47 9.74 5.21
CA LEU A 31 12.25 8.56 4.83
C LEU A 31 13.10 8.88 3.59
N THR A 32 14.41 8.70 3.68
CA THR A 32 15.37 9.03 2.61
C THR A 32 16.09 7.78 2.09
N LYS A 33 16.82 7.91 0.98
CA LYS A 33 17.60 6.82 0.35
C LYS A 33 16.75 5.59 -0.02
N LEU A 34 15.52 5.83 -0.44
CA LEU A 34 14.61 4.79 -0.91
C LEU A 34 14.85 4.48 -2.39
N ASP A 35 14.67 3.22 -2.76
CA ASP A 35 14.79 2.77 -4.14
C ASP A 35 13.63 3.32 -4.98
N PRO A 36 13.87 3.89 -6.16
CA PRO A 36 12.82 4.33 -7.08
C PRO A 36 11.91 3.20 -7.53
N GLY A 37 10.63 3.51 -7.79
CA GLY A 37 9.63 2.56 -8.29
C GLY A 37 9.38 1.35 -7.39
N SER A 38 9.78 1.41 -6.12
CA SER A 38 9.74 0.29 -5.18
C SER A 38 8.60 0.47 -4.19
N LEU A 39 8.03 -0.66 -3.76
CA LEU A 39 7.02 -0.70 -2.71
C LEU A 39 7.69 -0.87 -1.35
N TYR A 40 7.36 0.02 -0.43
CA TYR A 40 7.81 -0.02 0.95
C TYR A 40 6.65 -0.28 1.90
N GLU A 41 6.93 -1.06 2.93
CA GLU A 41 6.10 -1.26 4.11
C GLU A 41 6.70 -0.45 5.26
N VAL A 42 5.83 0.19 6.04
CA VAL A 42 6.17 0.96 7.24
C VAL A 42 5.30 0.50 8.40
N GLU A 43 5.95 0.19 9.52
CA GLU A 43 5.33 -0.06 10.81
C GLU A 43 5.69 1.08 11.76
N MET A 44 4.71 1.54 12.56
CA MET A 44 4.91 2.57 13.56
C MET A 44 4.22 2.17 14.87
N ALA A 45 4.96 2.15 15.97
CA ALA A 45 4.43 1.90 17.31
C ALA A 45 4.87 2.99 18.29
N ALA A 46 4.01 3.31 19.25
CA ALA A 46 4.29 4.27 20.32
C ALA A 46 4.89 3.54 21.53
N TYR A 47 5.86 4.14 22.21
CA TYR A 47 6.53 3.56 23.37
C TYR A 47 6.51 4.52 24.56
N ASN A 48 6.10 4.02 25.71
CA ASN A 48 6.15 4.74 26.98
C ASN A 48 6.82 3.87 28.07
N CYS A 49 6.79 4.31 29.33
CA CYS A 49 7.40 3.57 30.43
C CYS A 49 6.76 2.20 30.72
N VAL A 50 5.54 1.97 30.22
CA VAL A 50 4.81 0.70 30.37
C VAL A 50 5.18 -0.27 29.24
N GLY A 51 5.53 0.23 28.06
CA GLY A 51 6.01 -0.58 26.95
C GLY A 51 5.54 -0.08 25.58
N GLU A 52 5.42 -1.03 24.66
CA GLU A 52 4.97 -0.83 23.28
C GLU A 52 3.43 -0.72 23.19
N GLY A 53 2.95 0.28 22.49
CA GLY A 53 1.56 0.45 22.10
C GLY A 53 1.24 -0.25 20.77
N GLN A 54 0.00 -0.16 20.32
CA GLN A 54 -0.46 -0.83 19.10
C GLN A 54 0.29 -0.33 17.85
N THR A 55 0.78 -1.27 17.03
CA THR A 55 1.53 -0.99 15.80
C THR A 55 0.60 -0.67 14.63
N ALA A 56 0.76 0.50 14.01
CA ALA A 56 0.11 0.85 12.76
C ALA A 56 0.98 0.45 11.56
N MET A 57 0.35 -0.05 10.49
CA MET A 57 1.03 -0.41 9.25
C MET A 57 0.50 0.42 8.07
N VAL A 58 1.40 0.83 7.17
CA VAL A 58 1.07 1.49 5.89
C VAL A 58 2.07 1.05 4.82
N THR A 59 1.66 1.11 3.55
CA THR A 59 2.59 0.93 2.42
C THR A 59 2.55 2.12 1.48
N PHE A 60 3.67 2.42 0.83
CA PHE A 60 3.76 3.46 -0.18
C PHE A 60 4.71 3.05 -1.31
N ARG A 61 4.45 3.57 -2.52
CA ARG A 61 5.35 3.40 -3.67
C ARG A 61 6.14 4.67 -3.92
N THR A 62 7.45 4.52 -4.07
CA THR A 62 8.31 5.62 -4.52
C THR A 62 8.10 5.89 -6.00
N GLY A 63 8.32 7.15 -6.41
CA GLY A 63 8.28 7.55 -7.82
C GLY A 63 9.30 6.76 -8.66
N ARG A 64 8.96 6.48 -9.92
CA ARG A 64 9.94 5.95 -10.89
C ARG A 64 10.89 7.08 -11.25
N ARG A 65 12.20 6.80 -11.35
CA ARG A 65 13.12 7.78 -11.96
C ARG A 65 12.64 8.07 -13.39
N PRO A 66 12.55 9.34 -13.81
CA PRO A 66 12.46 9.65 -15.23
C PRO A 66 13.63 8.95 -15.92
N LYS A 67 13.34 8.21 -17.00
CA LYS A 67 14.42 7.77 -17.89
C LYS A 67 15.07 9.04 -18.44
N PRO A 68 16.41 9.11 -18.56
CA PRO A 68 17.01 10.15 -19.39
C PRO A 68 16.56 9.88 -20.83
N ASP A 69 15.59 10.66 -21.31
CA ASP A 69 15.12 10.59 -22.68
C ASP A 69 16.26 11.06 -23.60
N ILE A 70 16.63 10.19 -24.53
CA ILE A 70 17.47 10.56 -25.68
C ILE A 70 16.70 11.63 -26.45
N VAL A 71 17.33 12.81 -26.59
CA VAL A 71 16.83 13.96 -27.32
C VAL A 71 16.36 13.55 -28.71
N ALA A 72 15.07 13.75 -28.98
CA ALA A 72 14.56 13.92 -30.34
C ALA A 72 13.60 15.11 -30.33
N SER A 73 14.13 16.23 -30.82
CA SER A 73 13.48 17.54 -30.91
C SER A 73 12.17 17.49 -31.68
N LYS A 74 11.14 18.14 -31.12
CA LYS A 74 10.17 18.92 -31.91
C LYS A 74 9.46 19.96 -31.04
N GLU A 75 10.02 21.17 -31.03
CA GLU A 75 9.22 22.40 -30.96
C GLU A 75 8.25 22.38 -32.17
N GLN A 76 7.02 22.90 -32.16
CA GLN A 76 6.54 24.19 -31.68
C GLN A 76 5.02 24.23 -31.96
N GLN A 77 4.19 24.77 -31.05
CA GLN A 77 3.26 25.89 -31.30
C GLN A 77 2.21 26.05 -30.17
N PHE A 78 2.30 27.20 -29.51
CA PHE A 78 1.30 27.80 -28.62
C PHE A 78 0.24 28.58 -29.44
N PRO A 79 -0.95 28.82 -28.89
CA PRO A 79 -1.34 30.20 -28.51
C PRO A 79 -1.92 30.26 -27.06
N LYS A 80 -1.44 31.11 -26.13
CA LYS A 80 -1.88 32.52 -25.80
C LYS A 80 -3.40 32.71 -25.77
N ASP A 81 -4.09 33.32 -24.81
CA ASP A 81 -3.87 34.06 -23.55
C ASP A 81 -5.29 34.17 -22.91
N ASP A 82 -5.48 34.00 -21.58
CA ASP A 82 -6.44 34.77 -20.76
C ASP A 82 -6.25 34.47 -19.24
N PRO A 83 -6.51 35.44 -18.32
CA PRO A 83 -5.96 35.45 -16.97
C PRO A 83 -6.95 34.98 -15.90
N GLY A 84 -6.40 34.51 -14.78
CA GLY A 84 -7.14 34.43 -13.52
C GLY A 84 -7.51 33.02 -13.10
N ILE A 85 -6.72 32.47 -12.19
CA ILE A 85 -7.14 32.09 -10.83
C ILE A 85 -5.91 31.39 -10.25
N GLY A 86 -5.24 32.08 -9.33
CA GLY A 86 -4.22 31.46 -8.50
C GLY A 86 -4.85 30.30 -7.77
N ALA A 87 -4.48 29.07 -8.16
CA ALA A 87 -4.75 27.90 -7.35
C ALA A 87 -3.89 28.04 -6.10
N ARG A 88 -4.49 28.69 -5.09
CA ARG A 88 -4.04 28.65 -3.71
C ARG A 88 -3.66 27.20 -3.42
N SER A 89 -2.38 27.00 -3.16
CA SER A 89 -1.88 25.88 -2.40
C SER A 89 -2.80 25.72 -1.20
N SER A 90 -3.71 24.74 -1.26
CA SER A 90 -4.44 24.31 -0.08
C SER A 90 -3.46 23.51 0.76
N ASN A 91 -2.56 24.25 1.40
CA ASN A 91 -2.07 23.90 2.72
C ASN A 91 -3.29 23.94 3.65
N GLN A 92 -4.13 22.91 3.54
CA GLN A 92 -5.16 22.66 4.53
C GLN A 92 -4.63 21.54 5.40
N SER A 93 -4.18 21.95 6.58
CA SER A 93 -3.92 21.12 7.74
C SER A 93 -5.13 20.23 8.02
N ASP A 94 -5.13 19.01 7.45
CA ASP A 94 -6.03 17.93 7.85
C ASP A 94 -5.55 17.36 9.19
N ASN A 95 -5.74 18.18 10.23
CA ASN A 95 -5.63 17.73 11.61
C ASN A 95 -6.81 16.80 11.93
N ASN A 96 -6.49 15.52 12.08
CA ASN A 96 -7.21 14.54 12.91
C ASN A 96 -8.58 13.99 12.41
N ARG A 97 -8.81 13.84 11.10
CA ARG A 97 -9.97 13.05 10.62
C ARG A 97 -9.63 11.56 10.57
N LEU A 98 -10.06 10.84 11.59
CA LEU A 98 -10.09 9.37 11.59
C LEU A 98 -11.07 8.89 10.51
N SER A 99 -10.64 7.93 9.70
CA SER A 99 -11.43 7.34 8.62
C SER A 99 -11.23 5.82 8.58
N PRO A 100 -12.16 5.05 7.97
CA PRO A 100 -11.92 3.63 7.72
C PRO A 100 -10.67 3.41 6.85
N PRO A 101 -10.02 2.24 6.93
CA PRO A 101 -8.96 1.89 6.00
C PRO A 101 -9.46 2.01 4.55
N GLU A 102 -8.63 2.62 3.72
CA GLU A 102 -8.83 2.70 2.29
C GLU A 102 -8.70 1.31 1.67
N ALA A 103 -9.53 1.02 0.67
CA ALA A 103 -9.49 -0.24 -0.04
C ALA A 103 -8.08 -0.48 -0.63
N PRO A 104 -7.54 -1.71 -0.56
CA PRO A 104 -6.27 -2.02 -1.20
C PRO A 104 -6.27 -1.72 -2.70
N ASP A 105 -5.08 -1.54 -3.28
CA ASP A 105 -4.94 -1.57 -4.74
C ASP A 105 -5.50 -2.89 -5.29
N ARG A 106 -5.98 -2.85 -6.54
CA ARG A 106 -6.45 -4.05 -7.24
C ARG A 106 -5.42 -5.18 -7.11
N PRO A 107 -5.79 -6.34 -6.55
CA PRO A 107 -4.83 -7.41 -6.31
C PRO A 107 -4.27 -7.93 -7.63
N THR A 108 -2.98 -8.24 -7.61
CA THR A 108 -2.29 -8.97 -8.68
C THR A 108 -2.47 -10.46 -8.45
N ILE A 109 -2.81 -11.20 -9.51
CA ILE A 109 -3.05 -12.64 -9.47
C ILE A 109 -1.96 -13.32 -10.29
N SER A 110 -1.25 -14.28 -9.70
CA SER A 110 -0.32 -15.15 -10.41
C SER A 110 -0.70 -16.61 -10.22
N VAL A 111 -0.54 -17.41 -11.28
CA VAL A 111 -0.85 -18.84 -11.23
C VAL A 111 0.21 -19.55 -10.40
N ALA A 112 -0.22 -20.33 -9.40
CA ALA A 112 0.67 -21.19 -8.62
C ALA A 112 0.61 -22.64 -9.14
N SER A 113 -0.60 -23.11 -9.47
CA SER A 113 -0.85 -24.40 -10.11
C SER A 113 -2.18 -24.38 -10.87
N GLU A 114 -2.56 -25.50 -11.50
CA GLU A 114 -3.87 -25.63 -12.16
C GLU A 114 -5.06 -25.45 -11.20
N THR A 115 -4.85 -25.59 -9.89
CA THR A 115 -5.89 -25.50 -8.85
C THR A 115 -5.57 -24.47 -7.77
N SER A 116 -4.52 -23.66 -7.94
CA SER A 116 -4.16 -22.61 -6.99
C SER A 116 -3.58 -21.36 -7.63
N ALA A 117 -3.79 -20.22 -6.98
CA ALA A 117 -3.27 -18.92 -7.41
C ALA A 117 -2.77 -18.13 -6.22
N TYR A 118 -1.71 -17.36 -6.40
CA TYR A 118 -1.30 -16.33 -5.45
C TYR A 118 -2.10 -15.05 -5.69
N VAL A 119 -2.64 -14.51 -4.61
CA VAL A 119 -3.30 -13.21 -4.57
C VAL A 119 -2.38 -12.27 -3.79
N THR A 120 -1.90 -11.22 -4.44
CA THR A 120 -1.00 -10.22 -3.85
C THR A 120 -1.65 -8.84 -3.92
N TRP A 121 -1.68 -8.10 -2.82
CA TRP A 121 -2.30 -6.77 -2.76
C TRP A 121 -1.37 -5.74 -2.12
N ILE A 122 -1.76 -4.48 -2.24
CA ILE A 122 -1.04 -3.35 -1.64
C ILE A 122 -2.03 -2.57 -0.78
N PRO A 123 -1.88 -2.56 0.54
CA PRO A 123 -2.77 -1.81 1.41
C PRO A 123 -2.56 -0.32 1.24
N ARG A 124 -3.64 0.44 1.31
CA ARG A 124 -3.66 1.89 1.13
C ARG A 124 -3.69 2.60 2.48
N GLY A 125 -4.19 3.84 2.53
CA GLY A 125 -4.27 4.60 3.77
C GLY A 125 -5.05 3.82 4.84
N ASN A 126 -4.57 3.82 6.08
CA ASN A 126 -5.23 3.13 7.19
C ASN A 126 -6.21 4.03 7.96
N GLY A 127 -6.40 5.27 7.50
CA GLY A 127 -7.34 6.23 8.06
C GLY A 127 -7.06 6.64 9.52
N GLY A 128 -5.85 6.39 10.02
CA GLY A 128 -5.43 6.75 11.38
C GLY A 128 -5.55 5.62 12.41
N PHE A 129 -6.06 4.44 12.03
CA PHE A 129 -6.08 3.27 12.89
C PHE A 129 -5.27 2.11 12.31
N PRO A 130 -4.57 1.32 13.15
CA PRO A 130 -3.88 0.13 12.71
C PRO A 130 -4.77 -0.87 11.97
N ILE A 131 -4.38 -1.26 10.75
CA ILE A 131 -5.00 -2.39 10.06
C ILE A 131 -4.80 -3.64 10.91
N GLN A 132 -5.88 -4.35 11.22
CA GLN A 132 -5.85 -5.55 12.08
C GLN A 132 -5.69 -6.84 11.30
N ALA A 133 -6.35 -6.95 10.14
CA ALA A 133 -6.27 -8.11 9.28
C ALA A 133 -6.76 -7.78 7.87
N PHE A 134 -6.40 -8.64 6.91
CA PHE A 134 -7.04 -8.72 5.61
C PHE A 134 -7.87 -9.99 5.49
N ARG A 135 -8.83 -9.97 4.56
CA ARG A 135 -9.52 -11.17 4.09
C ARG A 135 -9.46 -11.21 2.57
N VAL A 136 -9.41 -12.39 2.00
CA VAL A 136 -9.52 -12.58 0.55
C VAL A 136 -10.81 -13.30 0.27
N GLU A 137 -11.57 -12.77 -0.68
CA GLU A 137 -12.80 -13.37 -1.16
C GLU A 137 -12.69 -13.66 -2.66
N TYR A 138 -13.48 -14.62 -3.13
CA TYR A 138 -13.48 -15.05 -4.51
C TYR A 138 -14.89 -15.28 -5.06
N LYS A 139 -15.04 -15.15 -6.37
CA LYS A 139 -16.29 -15.44 -7.07
C LYS A 139 -16.00 -16.13 -8.41
N LYS A 140 -16.79 -17.14 -8.75
CA LYS A 140 -16.72 -17.81 -10.07
C LYS A 140 -17.30 -16.88 -11.13
N LEU A 141 -16.59 -16.72 -12.25
CA LEU A 141 -17.01 -15.83 -13.34
C LEU A 141 -18.20 -16.38 -14.14
N LYS A 142 -18.23 -17.70 -14.35
CA LYS A 142 -19.24 -18.38 -15.17
C LYS A 142 -20.54 -18.72 -14.42
N LYS A 143 -20.61 -18.46 -13.11
CA LYS A 143 -21.80 -18.70 -12.28
C LYS A 143 -22.25 -17.39 -11.64
N LEU A 144 -23.54 -17.08 -11.71
CA LEU A 144 -24.13 -16.11 -10.80
C LEU A 144 -24.02 -16.67 -9.37
N GLY A 145 -23.66 -15.80 -8.44
CA GLY A 145 -23.41 -16.16 -7.05
C GLY A 145 -22.69 -15.04 -6.32
N ASP A 146 -22.62 -15.14 -5.00
CA ASP A 146 -21.99 -14.15 -4.16
C ASP A 146 -20.49 -14.36 -4.03
N TRP A 147 -19.82 -13.39 -3.42
CA TRP A 147 -18.44 -13.52 -2.99
C TRP A 147 -18.35 -14.56 -1.87
N MET A 148 -17.43 -15.50 -2.01
CA MET A 148 -17.15 -16.52 -1.02
C MET A 148 -15.82 -16.23 -0.32
N LEU A 149 -15.74 -16.52 0.97
CA LEU A 149 -14.51 -16.38 1.73
C LEU A 149 -13.45 -17.39 1.24
N ALA A 150 -12.29 -16.89 0.84
CA ALA A 150 -11.13 -17.71 0.50
C ALA A 150 -10.21 -17.89 1.73
N ARG A 151 -9.97 -16.78 2.44
CA ARG A 151 -9.13 -16.73 3.65
C ARG A 151 -9.50 -15.49 4.46
N SER A 152 -9.59 -15.62 5.78
CA SER A 152 -9.74 -14.51 6.73
C SER A 152 -8.50 -14.35 7.59
N ASP A 153 -8.50 -13.33 8.44
CA ASP A 153 -7.53 -13.15 9.54
C ASP A 153 -6.08 -13.17 9.06
N ILE A 154 -5.86 -12.62 7.86
CA ILE A 154 -4.53 -12.53 7.28
C ILE A 154 -3.80 -11.42 8.02
N PRO A 155 -2.65 -11.70 8.65
CA PRO A 155 -1.89 -10.69 9.36
C PRO A 155 -1.55 -9.49 8.46
N PRO A 156 -1.55 -8.26 8.98
CA PRO A 156 -1.26 -7.06 8.19
C PRO A 156 0.07 -7.14 7.42
N SER A 157 1.09 -7.76 8.02
CA SER A 157 2.42 -7.97 7.41
C SER A 157 2.43 -8.96 6.24
N ARG A 158 1.34 -9.72 6.03
CA ARG A 158 1.22 -10.70 4.95
C ARG A 158 0.40 -10.14 3.80
N LEU A 159 1.10 -9.69 2.76
CA LEU A 159 0.49 -9.08 1.56
C LEU A 159 0.31 -10.03 0.38
N SER A 160 0.57 -11.33 0.59
CA SER A 160 0.36 -12.38 -0.41
C SER A 160 -0.13 -13.67 0.22
N VAL A 161 -1.15 -14.29 -0.37
CA VAL A 161 -1.67 -15.60 0.03
C VAL A 161 -1.90 -16.49 -1.17
N GLU A 162 -1.62 -17.78 -0.99
CA GLU A 162 -2.03 -18.80 -1.94
C GLU A 162 -3.48 -19.21 -1.66
N ILE A 163 -4.32 -19.14 -2.69
CA ILE A 163 -5.69 -19.64 -2.64
C ILE A 163 -5.72 -20.98 -3.37
N LYS A 164 -5.92 -22.06 -2.59
CA LYS A 164 -5.92 -23.45 -3.06
C LYS A 164 -7.31 -23.97 -3.40
N ASN A 165 -7.38 -25.19 -3.94
CA ASN A 165 -8.60 -25.94 -4.19
C ASN A 165 -9.58 -25.22 -5.14
N LYS A 166 -9.04 -24.58 -6.18
CA LYS A 166 -9.84 -24.01 -7.28
C LYS A 166 -10.09 -25.08 -8.33
N GLU A 167 -11.28 -25.06 -8.93
CA GLU A 167 -11.63 -25.97 -10.01
C GLU A 167 -10.83 -25.66 -11.28
N LYS A 168 -10.25 -26.70 -11.88
CA LYS A 168 -9.52 -26.60 -13.15
C LYS A 168 -10.44 -26.08 -14.26
N GLY A 169 -9.92 -25.20 -15.11
CA GLY A 169 -10.67 -24.61 -16.23
C GLY A 169 -11.76 -23.60 -15.83
N THR A 170 -11.91 -23.30 -14.54
CA THR A 170 -12.87 -22.30 -14.05
C THR A 170 -12.18 -20.95 -13.83
N SER A 171 -12.76 -19.89 -14.37
CA SER A 171 -12.27 -18.52 -14.15
C SER A 171 -12.84 -17.94 -12.86
N TYR A 172 -11.99 -17.27 -12.09
CA TYR A 172 -12.34 -16.65 -10.80
C TYR A 172 -11.99 -15.17 -10.79
N LYS A 173 -12.76 -14.38 -10.04
CA LYS A 173 -12.38 -13.04 -9.58
C LYS A 173 -12.01 -13.11 -8.10
N PHE A 174 -11.08 -12.27 -7.69
CA PHE A 174 -10.64 -12.12 -6.30
C PHE A 174 -10.78 -10.67 -5.86
N ARG A 175 -11.06 -10.46 -4.56
CA ARG A 175 -10.99 -9.17 -3.88
C ARG A 175 -10.36 -9.34 -2.50
N VAL A 176 -9.81 -8.23 -1.98
CA VAL A 176 -9.21 -8.12 -0.65
C VAL A 176 -9.92 -7.01 0.10
#